data_AF-A0A321LG01-F1
#
_entry.id   AF-A0A321LG01-F1
#
_cell.length_a   1.000
_cell.length_b   1.000
_cell.length_c   1.000
_cell.angle_alpha   90.00
_cell.angle_beta   90.00
_cell.angle_gamma   90.00
#
_symmetry.space_group_name_H-M   'P 1'
#
loop_
_entity.id
_entity.type
_entity.pdbx_description
1 polymer ?
#
loop_
_entity_poly.entity_id
_entity_poly.type
_entity_poly.pdbx_seq_one_letter_code
_entity_poly.pdbx_strand_id
1 'polypeptide(L)'
;MKRQILIAVLITLIAIGFRIFLASKLTSEDEGDGKFYSLIAQNLIDHHGYSGNEEEPYNPTLSRVPGYPLLLAGIYRVFGSDNKTALHTIQILIDTATTWLIGLLALAWAPLEWPAERRRTALISALTLGAICPFTAVYVSTVMTEVTAMFLSTSSVLAAALATRSPRPRRLWACAGILGGLAAMVRPDCGIFPAAAAAAFGLVSLVRARRAKREGQRSESRAVLVRGLVYPAILALCLACVLAPWTIRNARVFGVFQPLAPPAANNPNEWVPTGYIAWLRTWVDREQYVIVFEDGLNAYPIEVDQAPEYAFDSPDERERVTELYGQYNHPPNPIPQEERESGEDGDIGQIESPNDDFTGEEFKGYQMTREIDAAFGEIARERIERHRFRYYVTTPVRRAFLMWFDTHTQYYPFQGDLFPTSDLDFDKKQHYWLPAFLFVLWIYTALGAVGGWILLRYKSARIWLLMLTLLIVPRLAFLAWQEHPEVRYTVEFFPFVTAAGGLAIAGIQWRKLWRFNFRRRRART
;
A
#
# COMPACT_ATOMS: atom_id res chain seq x y z
N MET A 1 -13.55 33.30 -9.18
CA MET A 1 -12.86 32.83 -7.96
C MET A 1 -13.85 32.33 -6.91
N LYS A 2 -14.82 33.15 -6.46
CA LYS A 2 -15.86 32.75 -5.47
C LYS A 2 -16.56 31.41 -5.77
N ARG A 3 -17.01 31.19 -7.01
CA ARG A 3 -17.67 29.93 -7.43
C ARG A 3 -16.79 28.68 -7.27
N GLN A 4 -15.49 28.78 -7.56
CA GLN A 4 -14.57 27.63 -7.45
C GLN A 4 -14.26 27.28 -6.00
N ILE A 5 -14.16 28.31 -5.13
CA ILE A 5 -14.01 28.12 -3.69
C ILE A 5 -15.26 27.42 -3.13
N LEU A 6 -16.46 27.89 -3.49
CA LEU A 6 -17.72 27.25 -3.07
C LEU A 6 -17.78 25.78 -3.50
N ILE A 7 -17.41 25.47 -4.74
CA ILE A 7 -17.35 24.09 -5.24
C ILE A 7 -16.38 23.24 -4.40
N ALA A 8 -15.17 23.75 -4.13
CA ALA A 8 -14.18 23.01 -3.35
C ALA A 8 -14.64 22.78 -1.90
N VAL A 9 -15.31 23.75 -1.29
CA VAL A 9 -15.92 23.62 0.04
C VAL A 9 -17.00 22.53 0.03
N LEU A 10 -17.92 22.57 -0.94
CA LEU A 10 -18.96 21.54 -1.07
C LEU A 10 -18.37 20.14 -1.26
N ILE A 11 -17.35 20.00 -2.10
CA ILE A 11 -16.65 18.71 -2.28
C ILE A 11 -16.00 18.25 -0.98
N THR A 12 -15.40 19.17 -0.21
CA THR A 12 -14.79 18.82 1.09
C THR A 12 -15.85 18.35 2.09
N LEU A 13 -17.02 18.99 2.13
CA LEU A 13 -18.12 18.56 2.99
C LEU A 13 -18.65 17.18 2.58
N ILE A 14 -18.75 16.91 1.27
CA ILE A 14 -19.10 15.58 0.75
C ILE A 14 -18.04 14.54 1.15
N ALA A 15 -16.76 14.88 1.02
CA ALA A 15 -15.64 14.01 1.39
C ALA A 15 -15.69 13.62 2.88
N ILE A 16 -15.91 14.60 3.76
CA ILE A 16 -16.05 14.40 5.21
C ILE A 16 -17.30 13.56 5.50
N GLY A 17 -18.45 13.92 4.93
CA GLY A 17 -19.71 13.18 5.13
C GLY A 17 -19.62 11.72 4.70
N PHE A 18 -18.98 11.44 3.57
CA PHE A 18 -18.74 10.07 3.10
C PHE A 18 -17.85 9.28 4.06
N ARG A 19 -16.74 9.87 4.54
CA ARG A 19 -15.82 9.22 5.48
C ARG A 19 -16.44 9.00 6.85
N ILE A 20 -17.21 9.96 7.36
CA ILE A 20 -18.01 9.80 8.59
C ILE A 20 -19.01 8.66 8.41
N PHE A 21 -19.70 8.59 7.28
CA PHE A 21 -20.63 7.49 7.00
C PHE A 21 -19.92 6.13 7.08
N LEU A 22 -18.77 5.97 6.41
CA LEU A 22 -17.97 4.74 6.46
C LEU A 22 -17.51 4.42 7.89
N ALA A 23 -16.87 5.36 8.59
CA ALA A 23 -16.44 5.16 9.98
C ALA A 23 -17.59 4.90 10.96
N SER A 24 -18.81 5.36 10.67
CA SER A 24 -19.97 5.09 11.54
C SER A 24 -20.64 3.73 11.29
N LYS A 25 -20.34 3.09 10.16
CA LYS A 25 -21.02 1.87 9.70
C LYS A 25 -20.13 0.67 9.54
N LEU A 26 -18.85 0.88 9.26
CA LEU A 26 -17.88 -0.14 8.85
C LEU A 26 -16.66 -0.18 9.76
N THR A 27 -16.73 0.38 10.97
CA THR A 27 -15.65 0.19 11.95
C THR A 27 -15.59 -1.29 12.29
N SER A 28 -14.44 -1.90 12.03
CA SER A 28 -14.14 -3.26 12.44
C SER A 28 -13.60 -3.26 13.88
N GLU A 29 -13.69 -4.41 14.55
CA GLU A 29 -12.90 -4.62 15.76
C GLU A 29 -11.41 -4.68 15.41
N ASP A 30 -10.55 -4.48 16.41
CA ASP A 30 -9.11 -4.47 16.20
C ASP A 30 -8.66 -5.93 16.16
N GLU A 31 -8.50 -6.48 14.96
CA GLU A 31 -7.95 -7.81 14.71
C GLU A 31 -6.60 -7.73 13.99
N GLY A 32 -5.81 -8.81 14.07
CA GLY A 32 -4.51 -8.93 13.43
C GLY A 32 -3.58 -7.73 13.68
N ASP A 33 -3.12 -7.11 12.59
CA ASP A 33 -2.21 -5.95 12.63
C ASP A 33 -2.74 -4.79 13.49
N GLY A 34 -4.06 -4.54 13.48
CA GLY A 34 -4.67 -3.42 14.21
C GLY A 34 -4.52 -3.58 15.72
N LYS A 35 -4.81 -4.79 16.23
CA LYS A 35 -4.61 -5.15 17.64
C LYS A 35 -3.15 -4.96 18.03
N PHE A 36 -2.23 -5.45 17.21
CA PHE A 36 -0.80 -5.36 17.47
C PHE A 36 -0.30 -3.90 17.54
N TYR A 37 -0.78 -3.03 16.65
CA TYR A 37 -0.46 -1.60 16.71
C TYR A 37 -1.01 -0.91 17.97
N SER A 38 -2.27 -1.21 18.33
CA SER A 38 -2.91 -0.68 19.54
C SER A 38 -2.16 -1.14 20.80
N LEU A 39 -1.74 -2.40 20.86
CA LEU A 39 -0.99 -2.97 21.98
C LEU A 39 0.39 -2.32 22.15
N ILE A 40 1.15 -2.13 21.06
CA ILE A 40 2.42 -1.40 21.12
C ILE A 40 2.22 0.02 21.66
N ALA A 41 1.15 0.69 21.26
CA ALA A 41 0.85 2.05 21.72
C ALA A 41 0.53 2.09 23.22
N GLN A 42 -0.26 1.14 23.72
CA GLN A 42 -0.61 1.01 25.13
C GLN A 42 0.64 0.67 25.97
N ASN A 43 1.40 -0.35 25.58
CA ASN A 43 2.65 -0.74 26.26
C ASN A 43 3.67 0.40 26.33
N LEU A 44 3.73 1.25 25.31
CA LEU A 44 4.59 2.42 25.32
C LEU A 44 4.15 3.46 26.36
N ILE A 45 2.84 3.66 26.51
CA ILE A 45 2.27 4.64 27.46
C ILE A 45 2.40 4.12 28.90
N ASP A 46 1.98 2.89 29.14
CA ASP A 46 1.77 2.33 30.47
C ASP A 46 3.04 1.68 31.04
N HIS A 47 3.88 1.09 30.18
CA HIS A 47 5.05 0.31 30.58
C HIS A 47 6.38 0.86 30.04
N HIS A 48 6.35 1.95 29.25
CA HIS A 48 7.52 2.55 28.61
C HIS A 48 8.33 1.60 27.71
N GLY A 49 7.70 0.51 27.27
CA GLY A 49 8.29 -0.51 26.39
C GLY A 49 7.68 -0.46 24.99
N TYR A 50 8.52 -0.46 23.96
CA TYR A 50 8.05 -0.67 22.58
C TYR A 50 7.96 -2.18 22.32
N SER A 51 6.84 -2.77 22.73
CA SER A 51 6.59 -4.22 22.77
C SER A 51 5.17 -4.55 22.32
N GLY A 52 5.00 -5.68 21.65
CA GLY A 52 3.69 -6.24 21.30
C GLY A 52 3.28 -7.43 22.16
N ASN A 53 3.90 -7.63 23.33
CA ASN A 53 3.50 -8.69 24.26
C ASN A 53 2.31 -8.22 25.10
N GLU A 54 1.38 -9.13 25.39
CA GLU A 54 0.22 -8.84 26.26
C GLU A 54 0.61 -8.80 27.74
N GLU A 55 1.66 -9.52 28.12
CA GLU A 55 2.12 -9.65 29.51
C GLU A 55 3.61 -9.33 29.69
N GLU A 56 4.02 -9.16 30.95
CA GLU A 56 5.42 -9.02 31.34
C GLU A 56 6.24 -10.23 30.83
N PRO A 57 7.48 -10.01 30.31
CA PRO A 57 8.33 -8.85 30.54
C PRO A 57 8.26 -7.75 29.47
N TYR A 58 7.25 -7.73 28.59
CA TYR A 58 7.12 -6.76 27.49
C TYR A 58 8.40 -6.64 26.64
N ASN A 59 8.85 -7.76 26.07
CA ASN A 59 10.08 -7.80 25.30
C ASN A 59 10.05 -6.78 24.15
N PRO A 60 11.13 -6.02 23.94
CA PRO A 60 11.17 -5.04 22.88
C PRO A 60 11.01 -5.72 21.52
N THR A 61 10.23 -5.12 20.63
CA THR A 61 10.08 -5.59 19.25
C THR A 61 10.64 -4.61 18.22
N LEU A 62 11.07 -5.10 17.06
CA LEU A 62 11.40 -4.31 15.86
C LEU A 62 10.54 -4.67 14.63
N SER A 63 9.56 -5.58 14.81
CA SER A 63 8.68 -6.13 13.78
C SER A 63 7.86 -5.07 13.03
N ARG A 64 7.50 -3.98 13.73
CA ARG A 64 6.79 -2.83 13.19
C ARG A 64 7.61 -1.55 13.39
N VAL A 65 7.54 -0.69 12.38
CA VAL A 65 8.17 0.65 12.42
C VAL A 65 7.36 1.58 13.32
N PRO A 66 7.98 2.59 13.96
CA PRO A 66 7.39 3.30 15.08
C PRO A 66 6.33 4.33 14.70
N GLY A 67 6.21 4.73 13.43
CA GLY A 67 5.41 5.88 13.02
C GLY A 67 3.93 5.76 13.35
N TYR A 68 3.28 4.63 13.00
CA TYR A 68 1.86 4.44 13.29
C TYR A 68 1.59 4.16 14.77
N PRO A 69 2.34 3.27 15.47
CA PRO A 69 2.17 3.09 16.91
C PRO A 69 2.39 4.37 17.73
N LEU A 70 3.35 5.23 17.35
CA LEU A 70 3.55 6.53 18.00
C LEU A 70 2.40 7.51 17.74
N LEU A 71 1.76 7.44 16.56
CA LEU A 71 0.55 8.20 16.28
C LEU A 71 -0.58 7.74 17.21
N LEU A 72 -0.82 6.43 17.30
CA LEU A 72 -1.83 5.85 18.19
C LEU A 72 -1.56 6.23 19.65
N ALA A 73 -0.32 6.08 20.13
CA ALA A 73 0.06 6.45 21.49
C ALA A 73 -0.19 7.95 21.77
N GLY A 74 0.08 8.82 20.80
CA GLY A 74 -0.25 10.24 20.91
C GLY A 74 -1.74 10.51 21.04
N ILE A 75 -2.58 9.79 20.29
CA ILE A 75 -4.05 9.90 20.35
C ILE A 75 -4.56 9.39 21.70
N TYR A 76 -4.14 8.20 22.11
CA TYR A 76 -4.57 7.57 23.37
C TYR A 76 -4.15 8.39 24.59
N ARG A 77 -2.96 9.00 24.55
CA ARG A 77 -2.49 9.89 25.62
C ARG A 77 -3.34 11.16 25.77
N VAL A 78 -3.87 11.71 24.68
CA VAL A 78 -4.61 12.99 24.70
C VAL A 78 -6.10 12.79 24.91
N PHE A 79 -6.69 11.76 24.31
CA PHE A 79 -8.14 11.55 24.27
C PHE A 79 -8.63 10.37 25.13
N GLY A 80 -7.72 9.67 25.82
CA GLY A 80 -8.02 8.50 26.65
C GLY A 80 -7.58 7.19 25.97
N SER A 81 -7.22 6.21 26.80
CA SER A 81 -6.74 4.90 26.32
C SER A 81 -7.80 4.23 25.42
N ASP A 82 -7.33 3.65 24.32
CA ASP A 82 -8.16 2.95 23.32
C ASP A 82 -9.37 3.78 22.79
N ASN A 83 -9.23 5.11 22.71
CA ASN A 83 -10.31 5.96 22.20
C ASN A 83 -10.43 5.87 20.66
N LYS A 84 -11.15 4.85 20.18
CA LYS A 84 -11.39 4.61 18.75
C LYS A 84 -12.13 5.74 18.06
N THR A 85 -13.04 6.43 18.76
CA THR A 85 -13.76 7.58 18.19
C THR A 85 -12.80 8.71 17.81
N ALA A 86 -11.84 9.02 18.70
CA ALA A 86 -10.81 10.01 18.43
C ALA A 86 -9.90 9.57 17.28
N LEU A 87 -9.50 8.30 17.26
CA LEU A 87 -8.70 7.71 16.18
C LEU A 87 -9.37 7.87 14.82
N HIS A 88 -10.59 7.35 14.64
CA HIS A 88 -11.31 7.44 13.36
C HIS A 88 -11.57 8.89 12.97
N THR A 89 -11.86 9.79 13.93
CA THR A 89 -12.02 11.22 13.65
C THR A 89 -10.74 11.81 13.06
N ILE A 90 -9.57 11.49 13.64
CA ILE A 90 -8.28 11.95 13.13
C ILE A 90 -7.98 11.36 11.75
N GLN A 91 -8.28 10.07 11.53
CA GLN A 91 -8.13 9.44 10.21
C GLN A 91 -9.03 10.09 9.14
N ILE A 92 -10.29 10.44 9.47
CA ILE A 92 -11.19 11.18 8.59
C ILE A 92 -10.58 12.52 8.17
N LEU A 93 -9.98 13.26 9.12
CA LEU A 93 -9.35 14.55 8.84
C LEU A 93 -8.10 14.38 7.97
N ILE A 94 -7.26 13.39 8.26
CA ILE A 94 -6.06 13.08 7.48
C ILE A 94 -6.43 12.67 6.06
N ASP A 95 -7.37 11.74 5.87
CA ASP A 95 -7.77 11.29 4.54
C ASP A 95 -8.47 12.40 3.74
N THR A 96 -9.30 13.23 4.40
CA THR A 96 -9.87 14.43 3.78
C THR A 96 -8.77 15.39 3.32
N ALA A 97 -7.73 15.61 4.13
CA ALA A 97 -6.58 16.42 3.74
C ALA A 97 -5.81 15.80 2.56
N THR A 98 -5.71 14.47 2.50
CA THR A 98 -5.13 13.74 1.35
C THR A 98 -5.88 14.05 0.05
N THR A 99 -7.21 14.17 0.06
CA THR A 99 -7.96 14.57 -1.16
C THR A 99 -7.54 15.95 -1.70
N TRP A 100 -7.21 16.89 -0.82
CA TRP A 100 -6.66 18.20 -1.19
C TRP A 100 -5.25 18.09 -1.73
N LEU A 101 -4.39 17.25 -1.14
CA LEU A 101 -3.05 16.97 -1.65
C LEU A 101 -3.11 16.38 -3.07
N ILE A 102 -4.04 15.46 -3.33
CA ILE A 102 -4.30 14.90 -4.67
C ILE A 102 -4.67 16.00 -5.67
N GLY A 103 -5.57 16.92 -5.28
CA GLY A 103 -5.93 18.09 -6.09
C GLY A 103 -4.75 19.03 -6.37
N LEU A 104 -3.94 19.32 -5.35
CA LEU A 104 -2.74 20.15 -5.48
C LEU A 104 -1.67 19.47 -6.33
N LEU A 105 -1.56 18.14 -6.26
CA LEU A 105 -0.65 17.36 -7.08
C LEU A 105 -1.07 17.41 -8.55
N ALA A 106 -2.37 17.28 -8.86
CA ALA A 106 -2.89 17.48 -10.21
C ALA A 106 -2.58 18.89 -10.73
N LEU A 107 -2.69 19.93 -9.90
CA LEU A 107 -2.30 21.30 -10.27
C LEU A 107 -0.80 21.46 -10.53
N ALA A 108 0.02 20.78 -9.73
CA ALA A 108 1.48 20.74 -9.87
C ALA A 108 1.89 19.95 -11.12
N TRP A 109 1.14 18.92 -11.50
CA TRP A 109 1.42 18.11 -12.69
C TRP A 109 0.84 18.70 -13.97
N ALA A 110 -0.15 19.58 -13.85
CA ALA A 110 -0.80 20.19 -15.00
C ALA A 110 0.24 20.86 -15.93
N PRO A 111 0.09 20.67 -17.26
CA PRO A 111 0.93 21.31 -18.25
C PRO A 111 0.98 22.83 -18.04
N LEU A 112 2.17 23.42 -18.11
CA LEU A 112 2.34 24.87 -18.02
C LEU A 112 1.71 25.59 -19.23
N GLU A 113 1.55 24.88 -20.33
CA GLU A 113 0.90 25.33 -21.55
C GLU A 113 -0.63 25.47 -21.39
N TRP A 114 -1.21 24.95 -20.30
CA TRP A 114 -2.64 25.07 -20.06
C TRP A 114 -3.00 26.43 -19.44
N PRO A 115 -4.14 27.03 -19.87
CA PRO A 115 -4.68 28.21 -19.20
C PRO A 115 -4.93 27.93 -17.71
N ALA A 116 -4.80 28.98 -16.88
CA ALA A 116 -4.99 28.87 -15.44
C ALA A 116 -6.35 28.26 -15.05
N GLU A 117 -7.41 28.58 -15.79
CA GLU A 117 -8.74 27.99 -15.57
C GLU A 117 -8.74 26.47 -15.73
N ARG A 118 -8.10 25.94 -16.78
CA ARG A 118 -8.02 24.50 -17.05
C ARG A 118 -7.17 23.78 -16.00
N ARG A 119 -6.09 24.42 -15.53
CA ARG A 119 -5.26 23.89 -14.43
C ARG A 119 -6.05 23.83 -13.12
N ARG A 120 -6.92 24.82 -12.85
CA ARG A 120 -7.85 24.79 -11.71
C ARG A 120 -8.92 23.71 -11.88
N THR A 121 -9.43 23.48 -13.09
CA THR A 121 -10.32 22.34 -13.37
C THR A 121 -9.63 21.02 -13.02
N ALA A 122 -8.35 20.83 -13.38
CA ALA A 122 -7.63 19.61 -13.02
C ALA A 122 -7.54 19.39 -11.50
N LEU A 123 -7.27 20.45 -10.73
CA LEU A 123 -7.29 20.41 -9.28
C LEU A 123 -8.65 19.98 -8.75
N ILE A 124 -9.73 20.65 -9.18
CA ILE A 124 -11.08 20.36 -8.68
C ILE A 124 -11.51 18.96 -9.08
N SER A 125 -11.20 18.52 -10.30
CA SER A 125 -11.51 17.16 -10.77
C SER A 125 -10.77 16.09 -9.97
N ALA A 126 -9.48 16.27 -9.70
CA ALA A 126 -8.71 15.35 -8.86
C ALA A 126 -9.21 15.34 -7.40
N LEU A 127 -9.53 16.51 -6.85
CA LEU A 127 -10.16 16.63 -5.52
C LEU A 127 -11.51 15.89 -5.47
N THR A 128 -12.36 16.04 -6.49
CA THR A 128 -13.64 15.32 -6.58
C THR A 128 -13.44 13.82 -6.66
N LEU A 129 -12.54 13.35 -7.52
CA LEU A 129 -12.25 11.92 -7.63
C LEU A 129 -11.71 11.33 -6.32
N GLY A 130 -10.83 12.06 -5.60
CA GLY A 130 -10.35 11.63 -4.28
C GLY A 130 -11.43 11.67 -3.20
N ALA A 131 -12.33 12.66 -3.26
CA ALA A 131 -13.44 12.80 -2.31
C ALA A 131 -14.41 11.61 -2.36
N ILE A 132 -14.66 11.06 -3.56
CA ILE A 132 -15.62 9.98 -3.80
C ILE A 132 -14.97 8.61 -4.01
N CYS A 133 -13.64 8.48 -3.84
CA CYS A 133 -12.93 7.22 -4.05
C CYS A 133 -13.28 6.23 -2.93
N PRO A 134 -13.98 5.11 -3.22
CA PRO A 134 -14.35 4.16 -2.17
C PRO A 134 -13.11 3.41 -1.65
N PHE A 135 -12.17 3.10 -2.53
CA PHE A 135 -10.99 2.28 -2.25
C PHE A 135 -10.05 2.88 -1.21
N THR A 136 -9.89 4.21 -1.18
CA THR A 136 -9.05 4.87 -0.18
C THR A 136 -9.85 5.28 1.05
N ALA A 137 -11.13 5.64 0.87
CA ALA A 137 -11.94 6.18 1.95
C ALA A 137 -12.32 5.12 2.99
N VAL A 138 -12.40 3.84 2.62
CA VAL A 138 -12.78 2.77 3.56
C VAL A 138 -11.78 2.62 4.72
N TYR A 139 -10.49 2.86 4.50
CA TYR A 139 -9.44 2.74 5.53
C TYR A 139 -9.61 3.71 6.72
N VAL A 140 -10.48 4.71 6.64
CA VAL A 140 -10.80 5.55 7.80
C VAL A 140 -11.51 4.76 8.91
N SER A 141 -12.14 3.63 8.57
CA SER A 141 -12.85 2.75 9.51
C SER A 141 -11.97 1.64 10.09
N THR A 142 -10.69 1.56 9.72
CA THR A 142 -9.76 0.50 10.17
C THR A 142 -8.59 1.08 10.96
N VAL A 143 -8.05 0.34 11.93
CA VAL A 143 -6.82 0.70 12.66
C VAL A 143 -5.59 0.24 11.88
N MET A 144 -5.30 0.94 10.78
CA MET A 144 -4.26 0.53 9.83
C MET A 144 -3.46 1.74 9.31
N THR A 145 -2.29 1.46 8.75
CA THR A 145 -1.29 2.49 8.40
C THR A 145 -1.62 3.31 7.15
N GLU A 146 -2.53 2.87 6.29
CA GLU A 146 -2.74 3.36 4.92
C GLU A 146 -3.14 4.82 4.87
N VAL A 147 -4.06 5.27 5.73
CA VAL A 147 -4.53 6.67 5.75
C VAL A 147 -3.36 7.63 5.96
N THR A 148 -2.53 7.33 6.95
CA THR A 148 -1.36 8.15 7.30
C THR A 148 -0.25 7.99 6.25
N ALA A 149 -0.02 6.78 5.75
CA ALA A 149 0.95 6.48 4.71
C ALA A 149 0.63 7.25 3.41
N MET A 150 -0.63 7.23 2.95
CA MET A 150 -1.08 7.95 1.76
C MET A 150 -0.90 9.46 1.93
N PHE A 151 -1.25 10.02 3.10
CA PHE A 151 -1.06 11.44 3.40
C PHE A 151 0.40 11.86 3.31
N LEU A 152 1.30 11.14 3.99
CA LEU A 152 2.73 11.47 4.05
C LEU A 152 3.42 11.27 2.70
N SER A 153 3.14 10.16 2.02
CA SER A 153 3.67 9.85 0.68
C SER A 153 3.21 10.88 -0.36
N THR A 154 1.92 11.23 -0.37
CA THR A 154 1.39 12.26 -1.29
C THR A 154 1.98 13.63 -0.97
N SER A 155 2.12 13.98 0.32
CA SER A 155 2.77 15.23 0.75
C SER A 155 4.23 15.30 0.30
N SER A 156 4.98 14.21 0.45
CA SER A 156 6.39 14.11 0.03
C SER A 156 6.54 14.33 -1.48
N VAL A 157 5.73 13.63 -2.28
CA VAL A 157 5.74 13.75 -3.75
C VAL A 157 5.28 15.13 -4.20
N LEU A 158 4.28 15.73 -3.54
CA LEU A 158 3.86 17.10 -3.81
C LEU A 158 4.97 18.10 -3.49
N ALA A 159 5.65 17.98 -2.35
CA ALA A 159 6.77 18.83 -1.98
C ALA A 159 7.90 18.73 -3.01
N ALA A 160 8.25 17.52 -3.46
CA ALA A 160 9.22 17.31 -4.52
C ALA A 160 8.76 17.95 -5.85
N ALA A 161 7.49 17.79 -6.22
CA ALA A 161 6.92 18.39 -7.43
C ALA A 161 6.99 19.93 -7.39
N LEU A 162 6.60 20.54 -6.26
CA LEU A 162 6.73 21.98 -6.05
C LEU A 162 8.19 22.43 -6.06
N ALA A 163 9.11 21.63 -5.53
CA ALA A 163 10.55 21.92 -5.53
C ALA A 163 11.09 22.08 -6.96
N THR A 164 10.67 21.22 -7.90
CA THR A 164 11.14 21.30 -9.30
C THR A 164 10.78 22.61 -10.01
N ARG A 165 9.73 23.30 -9.53
CA ARG A 165 9.21 24.55 -10.11
C ARG A 165 9.55 25.78 -9.27
N SER A 166 10.17 25.61 -8.10
CA SER A 166 10.44 26.68 -7.16
C SER A 166 11.79 27.37 -7.42
N PRO A 167 11.88 28.71 -7.25
CA PRO A 167 13.17 29.40 -7.25
C PRO A 167 14.02 29.07 -6.02
N ARG A 168 13.41 28.54 -4.94
CA ARG A 168 14.09 28.16 -3.69
C ARG A 168 13.84 26.67 -3.39
N PRO A 169 14.41 25.74 -4.18
CA PRO A 169 14.04 24.33 -4.16
C PRO A 169 14.58 23.56 -2.94
N ARG A 170 15.68 24.01 -2.31
CA ARG A 170 16.38 23.26 -1.25
C ARG A 170 15.46 22.90 -0.07
N ARG A 171 14.66 23.86 0.42
CA ARG A 171 13.75 23.64 1.56
C ARG A 171 12.63 22.65 1.21
N LEU A 172 12.15 22.68 -0.03
CA LEU A 172 11.09 21.77 -0.48
C LEU A 172 11.62 20.35 -0.70
N TRP A 173 12.85 20.18 -1.19
CA TRP A 173 13.51 18.87 -1.25
C TRP A 173 13.79 18.31 0.14
N ALA A 174 14.22 19.15 1.09
CA ALA A 174 14.38 18.74 2.49
C ALA A 174 13.04 18.31 3.10
N CYS A 175 11.98 19.10 2.90
CA CYS A 175 10.62 18.78 3.33
C CYS A 175 10.12 17.46 2.71
N ALA A 176 10.36 17.24 1.41
CA ALA A 176 10.04 15.97 0.75
C ALA A 176 10.78 14.79 1.39
N GLY A 177 12.06 14.96 1.75
CA GLY A 177 12.85 13.94 2.46
C GLY A 177 12.32 13.64 3.85
N ILE A 178 11.99 14.67 4.65
CA ILE A 178 11.41 14.49 5.99
C ILE A 178 10.07 13.76 5.91
N LEU A 179 9.15 14.23 5.05
CA LEU A 179 7.84 13.61 4.86
C LEU A 179 7.96 12.18 4.33
N GLY A 180 8.91 11.93 3.43
CA GLY A 180 9.20 10.60 2.90
C GLY A 180 9.78 9.65 3.94
N GLY A 181 10.65 10.15 4.83
CA GLY A 181 11.15 9.40 5.97
C GLY A 181 10.06 9.09 6.99
N LEU A 182 9.17 10.04 7.27
CA LEU A 182 8.00 9.79 8.13
C LEU A 182 7.06 8.76 7.51
N ALA A 183 6.84 8.83 6.19
CA ALA A 183 6.06 7.82 5.48
C ALA A 183 6.69 6.43 5.62
N ALA A 184 8.01 6.31 5.46
CA ALA A 184 8.75 5.06 5.66
C ALA A 184 8.71 4.55 7.11
N MET A 185 8.59 5.45 8.10
CA MET A 185 8.40 5.07 9.50
C MET A 185 6.96 4.67 9.83
N VAL A 186 5.98 5.04 9.01
CA VAL A 186 4.60 4.57 9.14
C VAL A 186 4.42 3.25 8.40
N ARG A 187 4.96 3.14 7.19
CA ARG A 187 4.92 1.94 6.36
C ARG A 187 6.25 1.81 5.59
N PRO A 188 7.05 0.76 5.81
CA PRO A 188 8.44 0.69 5.30
C PRO A 188 8.58 0.90 3.79
N ASP A 189 7.68 0.31 3.02
CA ASP A 189 7.69 0.32 1.56
C ASP A 189 7.39 1.71 0.97
N CYS A 190 6.79 2.62 1.74
CA CYS A 190 6.58 4.02 1.34
C CYS A 190 7.89 4.79 1.11
N GLY A 191 9.03 4.29 1.58
CA GLY A 191 10.35 4.86 1.30
C GLY A 191 10.69 4.92 -0.20
N ILE A 192 10.02 4.12 -1.04
CA ILE A 192 10.24 4.11 -2.48
C ILE A 192 9.67 5.35 -3.19
N PHE A 193 8.63 5.98 -2.65
CA PHE A 193 8.01 7.17 -3.26
C PHE A 193 8.94 8.40 -3.32
N PRO A 194 9.58 8.83 -2.22
CA PRO A 194 10.57 9.92 -2.28
C PRO A 194 11.79 9.53 -3.14
N ALA A 195 12.20 8.25 -3.14
CA ALA A 195 13.28 7.76 -4.00
C ALA A 195 12.92 7.88 -5.49
N ALA A 196 11.68 7.53 -5.87
CA ALA A 196 11.17 7.68 -7.23
C ALA A 196 11.14 9.15 -7.68
N ALA A 197 10.72 10.08 -6.82
CA ALA A 197 10.74 11.50 -7.11
C ALA A 197 12.17 12.04 -7.33
N ALA A 198 13.12 11.60 -6.48
CA ALA A 198 14.54 11.92 -6.60
C ALA A 198 15.14 11.36 -7.91
N ALA A 199 14.84 10.10 -8.24
CA ALA A 199 15.30 9.44 -9.47
C ALA A 199 14.74 10.12 -10.73
N ALA A 200 13.43 10.44 -10.75
CA ALA A 200 12.80 11.15 -11.87
C ALA A 200 13.50 12.51 -12.13
N PHE A 201 13.76 13.27 -11.07
CA PHE A 201 14.45 14.55 -11.17
C PHE A 201 15.91 14.41 -11.62
N GLY A 202 16.64 13.44 -11.07
CA GLY A 202 18.03 13.15 -11.44
C GLY A 202 18.16 12.76 -12.91
N LEU A 203 17.31 11.85 -13.40
CA LEU A 203 17.28 11.39 -14.79
C LEU A 203 16.96 12.54 -15.76
N VAL A 204 15.94 13.36 -15.46
CA VAL A 204 15.62 14.53 -16.29
C VAL A 204 16.75 15.55 -16.29
N SER A 205 17.41 15.76 -15.15
CA SER A 205 18.57 16.65 -15.05
C SER A 205 19.74 16.14 -15.89
N LEU A 206 20.00 14.83 -15.90
CA LEU A 206 21.02 14.21 -16.75
C LEU A 206 20.73 14.41 -18.23
N VAL A 207 19.49 14.18 -18.67
CA VAL A 207 19.08 14.39 -20.08
C VAL A 207 19.23 15.86 -20.47
N ARG A 208 18.81 16.80 -19.61
CA ARG A 208 18.96 18.25 -19.85
C ARG A 208 20.44 18.66 -19.91
N ALA A 209 21.26 18.16 -18.99
CA ALA A 209 22.69 18.45 -18.98
C ALA A 209 23.41 17.94 -20.25
N ARG A 210 23.06 16.74 -20.73
CA ARG A 210 23.59 16.19 -21.99
C ARG A 210 23.21 17.05 -23.19
N ARG A 211 21.97 17.55 -23.22
CA ARG A 211 21.50 18.45 -24.28
C ARG A 211 22.23 19.79 -24.27
N ALA A 212 22.33 20.45 -23.12
CA ALA A 212 23.08 21.70 -22.98
C ALA A 212 24.55 21.54 -23.39
N LYS A 213 25.18 20.40 -23.07
CA LYS A 213 26.54 20.07 -23.51
C LYS A 213 26.65 19.97 -25.04
N ARG A 214 25.68 19.34 -25.71
CA ARG A 214 25.63 19.24 -27.18
C ARG A 214 25.42 20.61 -27.85
N GLU A 215 24.67 21.50 -27.20
CA GLU A 215 24.41 22.87 -27.66
C GLU A 215 25.56 23.85 -27.31
N GLY A 216 26.71 23.36 -26.82
CA GLY A 216 27.89 24.18 -26.50
C GLY A 216 27.84 24.89 -25.13
N GLN A 217 26.75 24.76 -24.38
CA GLN A 217 26.51 25.45 -23.10
C GLN A 217 27.12 24.67 -21.92
N ARG A 218 28.46 24.63 -21.85
CA ARG A 218 29.19 23.84 -20.82
C ARG A 218 28.88 24.26 -19.38
N SER A 219 28.73 25.56 -19.10
CA SER A 219 28.45 26.07 -17.75
C SER A 219 27.06 25.65 -17.27
N GLU A 220 26.04 25.80 -18.12
CA GLU A 220 24.67 25.37 -17.82
C GLU A 220 24.58 23.86 -17.64
N SER A 221 25.23 23.08 -18.49
CA SER A 221 25.32 21.61 -18.35
C SER A 221 25.84 21.20 -16.98
N ARG A 222 26.94 21.82 -16.51
CA ARG A 222 27.50 21.57 -15.17
C ARG A 222 26.51 21.97 -14.07
N ALA A 223 25.92 23.15 -14.16
CA ALA A 223 24.97 23.64 -13.16
C ALA A 223 23.73 22.73 -13.02
N VAL A 224 23.18 22.26 -14.14
CA VAL A 224 22.03 21.34 -14.15
C VAL A 224 22.41 19.98 -13.55
N LEU A 225 23.59 19.45 -13.90
CA LEU A 225 24.06 18.16 -13.34
C LEU A 225 24.28 18.25 -11.83
N VAL A 226 24.93 19.32 -11.35
CA VAL A 226 25.13 19.55 -9.91
C VAL A 226 23.80 19.63 -9.17
N ARG A 227 22.82 20.39 -9.70
CA ARG A 227 21.47 20.45 -9.12
C ARG A 227 20.79 19.08 -9.12
N GLY A 228 20.96 18.31 -10.19
CA GLY A 228 20.47 16.94 -10.36
C GLY A 228 21.05 15.94 -9.35
N LEU A 229 22.16 16.24 -8.71
CA LEU A 229 22.76 15.43 -7.64
C LEU A 229 22.47 15.98 -6.25
N VAL A 230 22.65 17.30 -6.05
CA VAL A 230 22.51 17.96 -4.75
C VAL A 230 21.10 17.85 -4.20
N TYR A 231 20.07 18.02 -5.04
CA TYR A 231 18.69 18.01 -4.54
C TYR A 231 18.20 16.61 -4.14
N PRO A 232 18.42 15.54 -4.93
CA PRO A 232 18.25 14.17 -4.46
C PRO A 232 19.05 13.86 -3.18
N ALA A 233 20.29 14.35 -3.07
CA ALA A 233 21.11 14.13 -1.88
C ALA A 233 20.53 14.81 -0.63
N ILE A 234 19.99 16.03 -0.75
CA ILE A 234 19.29 16.71 0.36
C ILE A 234 18.06 15.90 0.80
N LEU A 235 17.25 15.42 -0.15
CA LEU A 235 16.11 14.57 0.16
C LEU A 235 16.54 13.29 0.89
N ALA A 236 17.54 12.59 0.36
CA ALA A 236 18.03 11.35 0.95
C ALA A 236 18.62 11.56 2.35
N LEU A 237 19.36 12.65 2.57
CA LEU A 237 19.90 13.02 3.88
C LEU A 237 18.77 13.26 4.88
N CYS A 238 17.77 14.07 4.51
CA CYS A 238 16.64 14.37 5.39
C CYS A 238 15.79 13.12 5.70
N LEU A 239 15.62 12.23 4.73
CA LEU A 239 14.97 10.94 4.94
C LEU A 239 15.77 10.09 5.94
N ALA A 240 17.08 9.96 5.74
CA ALA A 240 17.96 9.21 6.64
C ALA A 240 17.97 9.80 8.06
N CYS A 241 17.89 11.11 8.21
CA CYS A 241 17.77 11.76 9.53
C CYS A 241 16.49 11.36 10.28
N VAL A 242 15.39 11.10 9.56
CA VAL A 242 14.13 10.63 10.19
C VAL A 242 14.22 9.16 10.58
N LEU A 243 14.91 8.32 9.79
CA LEU A 243 15.11 6.91 10.13
C LEU A 243 16.12 6.72 11.27
N ALA A 244 17.09 7.64 11.39
CA ALA A 244 18.23 7.48 12.30
C ALA A 244 17.88 7.16 13.76
N PRO A 245 16.90 7.80 14.42
CA PRO A 245 16.55 7.46 15.81
C PRO A 245 16.12 6.01 15.97
N TRP A 246 15.30 5.49 15.04
CA TRP A 246 14.86 4.10 15.05
C TRP A 246 16.02 3.15 14.82
N THR A 247 16.87 3.44 13.84
CA THR A 247 18.07 2.65 13.56
C THR A 247 19.02 2.60 14.76
N ILE A 248 19.23 3.75 15.43
CA ILE A 248 20.07 3.83 16.63
C ILE A 248 19.47 3.01 17.78
N ARG A 249 18.14 3.07 17.97
CA ARG A 249 17.45 2.24 18.97
C ARG A 249 17.69 0.76 18.66
N ASN A 250 17.49 0.33 17.41
CA ASN A 250 17.65 -1.08 17.05
C ASN A 250 19.09 -1.57 17.21
N ALA A 251 20.07 -0.75 16.87
CA ALA A 251 21.48 -1.06 17.11
C ALA A 251 21.82 -1.19 18.61
N ARG A 252 21.15 -0.41 19.48
CA ARG A 252 21.39 -0.47 20.93
C ARG A 252 20.65 -1.61 21.62
N VAL A 253 19.40 -1.86 21.24
CA VAL A 253 18.53 -2.84 21.89
C VAL A 253 18.81 -4.25 21.38
N PHE A 254 19.04 -4.40 20.06
CA PHE A 254 19.16 -5.70 19.41
C PHE A 254 20.55 -5.97 18.81
N GLY A 255 21.44 -4.97 18.78
CA GLY A 255 22.76 -5.13 18.16
C GLY A 255 22.74 -5.19 16.63
N VAL A 256 21.63 -4.84 15.97
CA VAL A 256 21.48 -4.93 14.51
C VAL A 256 21.26 -3.57 13.85
N PHE A 257 21.83 -3.38 12.66
CA PHE A 257 21.56 -2.21 11.82
C PHE A 257 20.26 -2.42 11.03
N GLN A 258 19.13 -2.08 11.64
CA GLN A 258 17.80 -2.30 11.09
C GLN A 258 17.02 -0.97 10.99
N PRO A 259 17.14 -0.22 9.87
CA PRO A 259 16.50 1.09 9.70
C PRO A 259 15.00 1.03 9.37
N LEU A 260 14.50 -0.12 8.92
CA LEU A 260 13.11 -0.39 8.57
C LEU A 260 12.70 -1.74 9.16
N ALA A 261 11.43 -2.14 9.11
CA ALA A 261 11.01 -3.49 9.53
C ALA A 261 11.72 -4.57 8.68
N PRO A 262 12.00 -5.76 9.24
CA PRO A 262 12.55 -6.88 8.49
C PRO A 262 11.49 -7.45 7.54
N PRO A 263 11.89 -8.16 6.45
CA PRO A 263 10.96 -8.63 5.42
C PRO A 263 9.84 -9.54 5.95
N ALA A 264 10.16 -10.45 6.87
CA ALA A 264 9.18 -11.34 7.50
C ALA A 264 8.59 -10.77 8.80
N ALA A 265 8.86 -9.49 9.09
CA ALA A 265 8.43 -8.79 10.29
C ALA A 265 8.75 -9.50 11.63
N ASN A 266 9.81 -10.32 11.66
CA ASN A 266 10.25 -11.08 12.82
C ASN A 266 11.25 -10.29 13.70
N ASN A 267 11.36 -10.61 14.98
CA ASN A 267 12.44 -10.14 15.83
C ASN A 267 13.76 -10.91 15.57
N PRO A 268 14.90 -10.39 16.03
CA PRO A 268 16.17 -11.10 15.96
C PRO A 268 16.10 -12.44 16.68
N ASN A 269 16.65 -13.49 16.04
CA ASN A 269 16.69 -14.87 16.52
C ASN A 269 15.35 -15.64 16.44
N GLU A 270 14.24 -15.00 16.09
CA GLU A 270 13.03 -15.73 15.68
C GLU A 270 13.30 -16.49 14.39
N TRP A 271 12.81 -17.73 14.35
CA TRP A 271 12.94 -18.58 13.19
C TRP A 271 11.81 -18.29 12.20
N VAL A 272 12.16 -18.20 10.92
CA VAL A 272 11.23 -17.95 9.82
C VAL A 272 11.24 -19.16 8.89
N PRO A 273 10.06 -19.72 8.53
CA PRO A 273 9.98 -20.89 7.64
C PRO A 273 10.21 -20.49 6.17
N THR A 274 11.48 -20.27 5.83
CA THR A 274 11.88 -19.75 4.51
C THR A 274 11.63 -20.71 3.35
N GLY A 275 11.65 -22.03 3.60
CA GLY A 275 11.34 -23.05 2.59
C GLY A 275 9.86 -23.09 2.26
N TYR A 276 9.00 -22.99 3.28
CA TYR A 276 7.56 -22.84 3.12
C TYR A 276 7.19 -21.56 2.36
N ILE A 277 7.76 -20.41 2.77
CA ILE A 277 7.60 -19.14 2.06
C ILE A 277 8.08 -19.26 0.61
N ALA A 278 9.21 -19.92 0.35
CA ALA A 278 9.69 -20.13 -1.01
C ALA A 278 8.71 -20.96 -1.86
N TRP A 279 8.02 -21.93 -1.27
CA TRP A 279 6.97 -22.70 -1.93
C TRP A 279 5.75 -21.84 -2.25
N LEU A 280 5.25 -21.04 -1.30
CA LEU A 280 4.15 -20.08 -1.52
C LEU A 280 4.48 -19.10 -2.66
N ARG A 281 5.73 -18.61 -2.70
CA ARG A 281 6.20 -17.72 -3.79
C ARG A 281 6.06 -18.34 -5.18
N THR A 282 5.98 -19.66 -5.32
CA THR A 282 5.86 -20.31 -6.63
C THR A 282 4.45 -20.24 -7.24
N TRP A 283 3.40 -20.10 -6.42
CA TRP A 283 2.02 -20.29 -6.88
C TRP A 283 0.99 -19.29 -6.31
N VAL A 284 1.15 -18.81 -5.07
CA VAL A 284 0.19 -17.89 -4.44
C VAL A 284 0.07 -16.63 -5.28
N ASP A 285 -1.12 -16.26 -5.70
CA ASP A 285 -1.34 -15.13 -6.62
C ASP A 285 -2.49 -14.20 -6.20
N ARG A 286 -3.18 -14.54 -5.10
CA ARG A 286 -4.35 -13.80 -4.57
C ARG A 286 -4.31 -13.74 -3.05
N GLU A 287 -4.91 -12.67 -2.51
CA GLU A 287 -5.03 -12.39 -1.08
C GLU A 287 -5.74 -13.51 -0.31
N GLN A 288 -6.78 -14.14 -0.87
CA GLN A 288 -7.49 -15.24 -0.20
C GLN A 288 -6.58 -16.41 0.20
N TYR A 289 -5.53 -16.68 -0.58
CA TYR A 289 -4.56 -17.74 -0.25
C TYR A 289 -3.52 -17.26 0.75
N VAL A 290 -3.27 -15.96 0.85
CA VAL A 290 -2.40 -15.39 1.90
C VAL A 290 -3.05 -15.61 3.25
N ILE A 291 -4.34 -15.27 3.37
CA ILE A 291 -5.12 -15.46 4.59
C ILE A 291 -5.02 -16.93 5.05
N VAL A 292 -5.29 -17.88 4.16
CA VAL A 292 -5.31 -19.31 4.52
C VAL A 292 -3.90 -19.89 4.75
N PHE A 293 -2.96 -19.64 3.85
CA PHE A 293 -1.69 -20.36 3.81
C PHE A 293 -0.52 -19.64 4.49
N GLU A 294 -0.57 -18.31 4.62
CA GLU A 294 0.47 -17.50 5.26
C GLU A 294 0.02 -17.03 6.64
N ASP A 295 -1.11 -16.31 6.73
CA ASP A 295 -1.62 -15.80 8.02
C ASP A 295 -2.16 -16.93 8.91
N GLY A 296 -2.68 -17.99 8.29
CA GLY A 296 -3.13 -19.20 9.00
C GLY A 296 -2.03 -20.08 9.55
N LEU A 297 -0.77 -19.84 9.14
CA LEU A 297 0.34 -20.67 9.57
C LEU A 297 0.53 -20.56 11.09
N ASN A 298 0.47 -21.72 11.73
CA ASN A 298 0.52 -21.91 13.20
C ASN A 298 -0.71 -21.38 13.96
N ALA A 299 -1.71 -20.84 13.27
CA ALA A 299 -2.98 -20.43 13.87
C ALA A 299 -4.03 -21.55 13.82
N TYR A 300 -4.14 -22.24 12.68
CA TYR A 300 -5.15 -23.29 12.45
C TYR A 300 -4.64 -24.39 11.51
N PRO A 301 -5.28 -25.57 11.48
CA PRO A 301 -4.97 -26.60 10.51
C PRO A 301 -5.13 -26.07 9.07
N ILE A 302 -4.18 -26.43 8.22
CA ILE A 302 -4.22 -26.09 6.79
C ILE A 302 -4.52 -27.37 6.01
N GLU A 303 -5.61 -27.35 5.24
CA GLU A 303 -6.02 -28.48 4.43
C GLU A 303 -5.60 -28.28 2.98
N VAL A 304 -5.04 -29.33 2.37
CA VAL A 304 -4.51 -29.26 0.99
C VAL A 304 -5.59 -28.92 -0.03
N ASP A 305 -6.84 -29.29 0.26
CA ASP A 305 -7.99 -29.08 -0.62
C ASP A 305 -8.44 -27.61 -0.67
N GLN A 306 -7.96 -26.77 0.26
CA GLN A 306 -8.12 -25.32 0.20
C GLN A 306 -7.19 -24.67 -0.85
N ALA A 307 -6.16 -25.39 -1.31
CA ALA A 307 -5.27 -24.91 -2.35
C ALA A 307 -5.89 -25.17 -3.74
N PRO A 308 -5.77 -24.22 -4.68
CA PRO A 308 -6.28 -24.42 -6.03
C PRO A 308 -5.45 -25.49 -6.76
N GLU A 309 -6.03 -26.13 -7.79
CA GLU A 309 -5.32 -27.20 -8.54
C GLU A 309 -3.95 -26.74 -9.10
N TYR A 310 -3.83 -25.48 -9.53
CA TYR A 310 -2.57 -24.93 -10.04
C TYR A 310 -1.50 -24.69 -8.96
N ALA A 311 -1.86 -24.85 -7.68
CA ALA A 311 -0.91 -24.83 -6.58
C ALA A 311 0.04 -26.01 -6.62
N PHE A 312 -0.18 -27.03 -7.45
CA PHE A 312 0.69 -28.21 -7.59
C PHE A 312 1.08 -28.43 -9.05
N ASP A 313 2.35 -28.76 -9.33
CA ASP A 313 2.80 -29.03 -10.70
C ASP A 313 2.48 -30.46 -11.18
N SER A 314 2.20 -31.38 -10.23
CA SER A 314 1.91 -32.79 -10.51
C SER A 314 1.13 -33.45 -9.36
N PRO A 315 0.46 -34.59 -9.60
CA PRO A 315 -0.18 -35.37 -8.54
C PRO A 315 0.79 -35.80 -7.44
N ASP A 316 2.00 -36.25 -7.81
CA ASP A 316 3.05 -36.66 -6.85
C ASP A 316 3.48 -35.48 -5.94
N GLU A 317 3.56 -34.27 -6.50
CA GLU A 317 3.83 -33.07 -5.71
C GLU A 317 2.69 -32.76 -4.75
N ARG A 318 1.43 -32.92 -5.17
CA ARG A 318 0.27 -32.74 -4.29
C ARG A 318 0.32 -33.75 -3.14
N GLU A 319 0.61 -35.02 -3.42
CA GLU A 319 0.73 -36.07 -2.39
C GLU A 319 1.83 -35.74 -1.37
N ARG A 320 3.02 -35.30 -1.83
CA ARG A 320 4.10 -34.83 -0.94
C ARG A 320 3.65 -33.67 -0.05
N VAL A 321 2.94 -32.69 -0.61
CA VAL A 321 2.43 -31.55 0.18
C VAL A 321 1.35 -32.02 1.16
N THR A 322 0.48 -32.96 0.78
CA THR A 322 -0.49 -33.58 1.68
C THR A 322 0.18 -34.30 2.84
N GLU A 323 1.26 -35.04 2.61
CA GLU A 323 2.02 -35.67 3.69
C GLU A 323 2.62 -34.62 4.64
N LEU A 324 3.21 -33.54 4.12
CA LEU A 324 3.77 -32.46 4.92
C LEU A 324 2.72 -31.74 5.77
N TYR A 325 1.55 -31.43 5.20
CA TYR A 325 0.45 -30.85 5.98
C TYR A 325 -0.12 -31.87 6.97
N GLY A 326 -0.13 -33.16 6.66
CA GLY A 326 -0.49 -34.21 7.60
C GLY A 326 0.41 -34.21 8.84
N GLN A 327 1.72 -34.06 8.65
CA GLN A 327 2.71 -33.95 9.73
C GLN A 327 2.57 -32.64 10.52
N TYR A 328 2.33 -31.53 9.82
CA TYR A 328 2.08 -30.22 10.43
C TYR A 328 0.79 -30.21 11.27
N ASN A 329 -0.28 -30.82 10.76
CA ASN A 329 -1.59 -30.89 11.41
C ASN A 329 -1.64 -31.88 12.58
N HIS A 330 -0.79 -32.92 12.55
CA HIS A 330 -0.75 -33.97 13.56
C HIS A 330 0.69 -34.21 14.02
N PRO A 331 1.28 -33.26 14.75
CA PRO A 331 2.66 -33.38 15.22
C PRO A 331 2.79 -34.52 16.24
N PRO A 332 3.90 -35.28 16.23
CA PRO A 332 4.09 -36.41 17.13
C PRO A 332 4.19 -36.03 18.62
N ASN A 333 4.57 -34.79 18.93
CA ASN A 333 4.61 -34.23 20.29
C ASN A 333 3.90 -32.86 20.30
N PRO A 334 2.59 -32.80 20.60
CA PRO A 334 1.88 -31.53 20.67
C PRO A 334 2.34 -30.71 21.89
N ILE A 335 2.73 -29.45 21.68
CA ILE A 335 3.17 -28.52 22.73
C ILE A 335 1.99 -28.20 23.70
N PRO A 336 2.16 -28.21 25.03
CA PRO A 336 1.10 -27.81 25.97
C PRO A 336 0.63 -26.36 25.76
N GLN A 337 -0.64 -26.05 26.09
CA GLN A 337 -1.25 -24.72 25.86
C GLN A 337 -0.49 -23.56 26.53
N GLU A 338 0.02 -23.78 27.75
CA GLU A 338 0.74 -22.78 28.56
C GLU A 338 2.08 -22.32 27.92
N GLU A 339 2.70 -23.15 27.08
CA GLU A 339 3.93 -22.81 26.34
C GLU A 339 3.65 -22.09 25.01
N ARG A 340 2.38 -22.06 24.55
CA ARG A 340 1.97 -21.36 23.31
C ARG A 340 1.56 -19.92 23.55
N GLU A 341 0.86 -19.66 24.66
CA GLU A 341 0.51 -18.30 25.09
C GLU A 341 1.75 -17.48 25.51
N SER A 342 2.87 -18.15 25.82
CA SER A 342 4.17 -17.55 26.15
C SER A 342 5.15 -17.49 24.97
N GLY A 343 4.78 -18.02 23.80
CA GLY A 343 5.55 -17.89 22.56
C GLY A 343 5.33 -16.52 21.93
N GLU A 344 6.40 -15.86 21.48
CA GLU A 344 6.39 -14.54 20.83
C GLU A 344 5.68 -14.50 19.46
N ASP A 345 4.94 -15.56 19.10
CA ASP A 345 4.01 -15.56 17.97
C ASP A 345 2.78 -14.77 18.42
N GLY A 346 2.85 -13.45 18.26
CA GLY A 346 1.80 -12.51 18.65
C GLY A 346 0.43 -13.06 18.25
N ASP A 347 -0.42 -13.22 19.26
CA ASP A 347 -1.80 -13.69 19.19
C ASP A 347 -2.45 -13.27 17.88
N ILE A 348 -2.48 -14.20 16.92
CA ILE A 348 -3.24 -14.08 15.68
C ILE A 348 -4.68 -14.27 16.13
N GLY A 349 -5.25 -13.19 16.67
CA GLY A 349 -6.57 -13.20 17.30
C GLY A 349 -7.55 -13.94 16.43
N GLN A 350 -8.39 -14.77 17.05
CA GLN A 350 -9.40 -15.66 16.44
C GLN A 350 -9.79 -15.24 15.01
N ILE A 351 -9.01 -15.68 14.02
CA ILE A 351 -9.47 -15.68 12.65
C ILE A 351 -10.59 -16.71 12.66
N GLU A 352 -11.84 -16.27 12.49
CA GLU A 352 -12.97 -17.19 12.28
C GLU A 352 -12.52 -18.19 11.22
N SER A 353 -12.49 -19.47 11.59
CA SER A 353 -12.19 -20.54 10.65
C SER A 353 -13.07 -20.33 9.42
N PRO A 354 -12.54 -20.46 8.19
CA PRO A 354 -13.37 -20.36 6.98
C PRO A 354 -14.54 -21.37 6.96
N ASN A 355 -14.56 -22.32 7.91
CA ASN A 355 -15.62 -23.28 8.15
C ASN A 355 -16.24 -23.08 9.55
N ASP A 356 -17.54 -22.79 9.60
CA ASP A 356 -18.38 -22.68 10.81
C ASP A 356 -18.49 -23.99 11.64
N ASP A 357 -17.90 -25.10 11.18
CA ASP A 357 -18.03 -26.44 11.80
C ASP A 357 -17.04 -26.72 12.94
N PHE A 358 -16.14 -25.78 13.27
CA PHE A 358 -15.08 -26.04 14.25
C PHE A 358 -15.43 -25.51 15.65
N THR A 359 -16.15 -26.31 16.42
CA THR A 359 -16.43 -26.06 17.84
C THR A 359 -15.22 -26.35 18.73
N GLY A 360 -14.49 -25.30 19.11
CA GLY A 360 -14.03 -24.96 20.47
C GLY A 360 -13.19 -25.91 21.36
N GLU A 361 -13.10 -27.22 21.16
CA GLU A 361 -12.48 -28.12 22.18
C GLU A 361 -11.38 -29.08 21.70
N GLU A 362 -11.09 -29.21 20.38
CA GLU A 362 -10.25 -30.32 19.88
C GLU A 362 -8.85 -29.99 19.31
N PHE A 363 -8.40 -28.74 19.30
CA PHE A 363 -7.26 -28.37 18.45
C PHE A 363 -5.94 -28.10 19.18
N LYS A 364 -5.09 -29.13 19.25
CA LYS A 364 -3.79 -29.12 19.95
C LYS A 364 -2.64 -29.51 18.99
N GLY A 365 -1.84 -28.56 18.50
CA GLY A 365 -0.43 -28.84 18.17
C GLY A 365 0.21 -28.19 16.93
N TYR A 366 -0.53 -27.53 16.04
CA TYR A 366 -0.02 -27.06 14.74
C TYR A 366 1.27 -26.25 14.81
N GLN A 367 2.38 -26.78 14.29
CA GLN A 367 3.64 -26.04 14.26
C GLN A 367 4.48 -26.42 13.06
N MET A 368 4.87 -25.41 12.29
CA MET A 368 5.86 -25.54 11.23
C MET A 368 7.21 -25.92 11.86
N THR A 369 7.77 -27.07 11.48
CA THR A 369 9.10 -27.52 11.97
C THR A 369 10.18 -27.24 10.93
N ARG A 370 11.46 -27.31 11.33
CA ARG A 370 12.59 -27.10 10.41
C ARG A 370 12.65 -28.18 9.34
N GLU A 371 12.24 -29.41 9.68
CA GLU A 371 12.20 -30.54 8.76
C GLU A 371 11.10 -30.34 7.70
N ILE A 372 9.90 -29.93 8.13
CA ILE A 372 8.78 -29.63 7.22
C ILE A 372 9.14 -28.44 6.33
N ASP A 373 9.68 -27.37 6.90
CA ASP A 373 10.15 -26.19 6.16
C ASP A 373 11.19 -26.54 5.10
N ALA A 374 12.19 -27.36 5.46
CA ALA A 374 13.22 -27.81 4.53
C ALA A 374 12.61 -28.60 3.36
N ALA A 375 11.65 -29.48 3.62
CA ALA A 375 10.95 -30.26 2.60
C ALA A 375 10.14 -29.37 1.64
N PHE A 376 9.43 -28.35 2.16
CA PHE A 376 8.81 -27.34 1.29
C PHE A 376 9.83 -26.57 0.46
N GLY A 377 10.99 -26.25 1.04
CA GLY A 377 12.10 -25.63 0.33
C GLY A 377 12.65 -26.48 -0.82
N GLU A 378 12.63 -27.81 -0.68
CA GLU A 378 12.98 -28.73 -1.77
C GLU A 378 11.95 -28.70 -2.90
N ILE A 379 10.66 -28.78 -2.56
CA ILE A 379 9.57 -28.67 -3.54
C ILE A 379 9.68 -27.33 -4.29
N ALA A 380 9.86 -26.23 -3.56
CA ALA A 380 10.02 -24.90 -4.14
C ALA A 380 11.18 -24.85 -5.16
N ARG A 381 12.34 -25.42 -4.81
CA ARG A 381 13.52 -25.48 -5.67
C ARG A 381 13.25 -26.27 -6.95
N GLU A 382 12.66 -27.46 -6.83
CA GLU A 382 12.30 -28.29 -7.97
C GLU A 382 11.35 -27.55 -8.92
N ARG A 383 10.35 -26.85 -8.38
CA ARG A 383 9.40 -26.06 -9.18
C ARG A 383 10.05 -24.88 -9.89
N ILE A 384 10.94 -24.17 -9.20
CA ILE A 384 11.69 -23.05 -9.79
C ILE A 384 12.59 -23.55 -10.92
N GLU A 385 13.25 -24.70 -10.75
CA GLU A 385 14.09 -25.31 -11.78
C GLU A 385 13.27 -25.77 -12.99
N ARG A 386 12.15 -26.46 -12.77
CA ARG A 386 11.23 -26.92 -13.82
C ARG A 386 10.58 -25.76 -14.59
N HIS A 387 10.18 -24.69 -13.89
CA HIS A 387 9.39 -23.60 -14.46
C HIS A 387 9.95 -22.20 -14.14
N ARG A 388 11.22 -21.94 -14.50
CA ARG A 388 11.88 -20.63 -14.28
C ARG A 388 11.08 -19.44 -14.79
N PHE A 389 10.54 -19.52 -16.01
CA PHE A 389 9.75 -18.41 -16.58
C PHE A 389 8.44 -18.16 -15.82
N ARG A 390 7.84 -19.21 -15.24
CA ARG A 390 6.67 -19.05 -14.39
C ARG A 390 7.03 -18.26 -13.15
N TYR A 391 8.06 -18.69 -12.43
CA TYR A 391 8.49 -18.05 -11.18
C TYR A 391 9.00 -16.61 -11.37
N TYR A 392 9.91 -16.38 -12.32
CA TYR A 392 10.57 -15.07 -12.47
C TYR A 392 9.73 -14.03 -13.23
N VAL A 393 8.72 -14.45 -14.01
CA VAL A 393 7.97 -13.53 -14.89
C VAL A 393 6.46 -13.72 -14.76
N THR A 394 5.95 -14.93 -14.96
CA THR A 394 4.50 -15.14 -15.09
C THR A 394 3.77 -14.90 -13.78
N THR A 395 4.24 -15.49 -12.67
CA THR A 395 3.64 -15.34 -11.34
C THR A 395 3.71 -13.88 -10.87
N PRO A 396 4.86 -13.18 -10.92
CA PRO A 396 4.91 -11.76 -10.58
C PRO A 396 4.02 -10.87 -11.47
N VAL A 397 3.99 -11.09 -12.78
CA VAL A 397 3.10 -10.31 -13.67
C VAL A 397 1.62 -10.57 -13.33
N ARG A 398 1.27 -11.82 -13.01
CA ARG A 398 -0.09 -12.20 -12.59
C ARG A 398 -0.45 -11.58 -11.25
N ARG A 399 0.42 -11.62 -10.24
CA ARG A 399 0.26 -10.92 -8.96
C ARG A 399 0.08 -9.42 -9.15
N ALA A 400 0.94 -8.79 -9.94
CA ALA A 400 0.86 -7.36 -10.22
C ALA A 400 -0.49 -6.98 -10.87
N PHE A 401 -0.98 -7.83 -11.78
CA PHE A 401 -2.30 -7.66 -12.39
C PHE A 401 -3.42 -7.84 -11.38
N LEU A 402 -3.41 -8.93 -10.61
CA LEU A 402 -4.47 -9.27 -9.67
C LEU A 402 -4.56 -8.26 -8.52
N MET A 403 -3.44 -7.81 -7.95
CA MET A 403 -3.45 -6.79 -6.91
C MET A 403 -4.09 -5.46 -7.38
N TRP A 404 -3.81 -5.02 -8.62
CA TRP A 404 -4.38 -3.76 -9.12
C TRP A 404 -5.79 -3.90 -9.71
N PHE A 405 -6.11 -5.03 -10.33
CA PHE A 405 -7.40 -5.26 -10.99
C PHE A 405 -8.39 -6.08 -10.14
N ASP A 406 -8.15 -6.14 -8.83
CA ASP A 406 -9.10 -6.64 -7.85
C ASP A 406 -10.23 -5.62 -7.56
N THR A 407 -11.34 -6.07 -6.99
CA THR A 407 -12.47 -5.25 -6.57
C THR A 407 -12.14 -4.27 -5.43
N HIS A 408 -11.05 -4.48 -4.67
CA HIS A 408 -10.62 -3.66 -3.53
C HIS A 408 -11.70 -3.53 -2.45
N THR A 409 -12.36 -4.64 -2.12
CA THR A 409 -13.51 -4.66 -1.20
C THR A 409 -13.22 -5.17 0.22
N GLN A 410 -11.97 -5.43 0.56
CA GLN A 410 -11.48 -6.06 1.81
C GLN A 410 -11.89 -5.41 3.16
N TYR A 411 -12.64 -4.30 3.15
CA TYR A 411 -13.22 -3.68 4.36
C TYR A 411 -14.69 -3.27 4.16
N TYR A 412 -15.34 -3.85 3.15
CA TYR A 412 -16.77 -3.69 2.91
C TYR A 412 -17.52 -4.97 3.33
N PRO A 413 -18.80 -4.87 3.73
CA PRO A 413 -19.58 -6.04 4.17
C PRO A 413 -19.78 -7.12 3.10
N PHE A 414 -19.48 -6.78 1.84
CA PHE A 414 -19.56 -7.66 0.67
C PHE A 414 -18.17 -8.05 0.15
N GLN A 415 -17.13 -7.99 0.99
CA GLN A 415 -15.78 -8.43 0.64
C GLN A 415 -15.78 -9.85 0.07
N GLY A 416 -14.87 -10.12 -0.87
CA GLY A 416 -14.68 -11.43 -1.50
C GLY A 416 -14.15 -11.31 -2.92
N ASP A 417 -13.86 -12.46 -3.52
CA ASP A 417 -13.39 -12.56 -4.89
C ASP A 417 -14.57 -12.53 -5.87
N LEU A 418 -14.42 -11.81 -7.00
CA LEU A 418 -15.43 -11.82 -8.05
C LEU A 418 -15.45 -13.16 -8.82
N PHE A 419 -14.33 -13.88 -8.84
CA PHE A 419 -14.15 -15.09 -9.62
C PHE A 419 -13.54 -16.23 -8.78
N PRO A 420 -14.08 -17.45 -8.88
CA PRO A 420 -15.16 -17.86 -9.79
C PRO A 420 -16.55 -17.39 -9.34
N THR A 421 -17.46 -17.13 -10.29
CA THR A 421 -18.79 -16.58 -9.98
C THR A 421 -19.73 -17.56 -9.27
N SER A 422 -19.34 -18.85 -9.21
CA SER A 422 -20.06 -19.90 -8.48
C SER A 422 -20.02 -19.68 -6.97
N ASP A 423 -18.96 -19.05 -6.48
CA ASP A 423 -18.64 -18.96 -5.04
C ASP A 423 -19.16 -17.64 -4.45
N LEU A 424 -19.96 -16.89 -5.23
CA LEU A 424 -20.50 -15.61 -4.81
C LEU A 424 -21.58 -15.79 -3.75
N ASP A 425 -21.43 -15.05 -2.66
CA ASP A 425 -22.43 -14.89 -1.61
C ASP A 425 -23.55 -13.94 -2.09
N PHE A 426 -24.73 -14.52 -2.35
CA PHE A 426 -25.91 -13.78 -2.79
C PHE A 426 -26.59 -13.00 -1.66
N ASP A 427 -26.42 -13.41 -0.40
CA ASP A 427 -26.98 -12.73 0.77
C ASP A 427 -26.24 -11.41 1.04
N LYS A 428 -24.91 -11.42 0.88
CA LYS A 428 -24.06 -10.21 0.86
C LYS A 428 -24.21 -9.40 -0.44
N LYS A 429 -24.99 -9.90 -1.41
CA LYS A 429 -25.22 -9.27 -2.74
C LYS A 429 -23.92 -9.04 -3.52
N GLN A 430 -22.94 -9.95 -3.39
CA GLN A 430 -21.65 -9.83 -4.07
C GLN A 430 -21.81 -9.74 -5.60
N HIS A 431 -22.80 -10.44 -6.17
CA HIS A 431 -23.14 -10.40 -7.60
C HIS A 431 -23.50 -9.00 -8.15
N TYR A 432 -23.90 -8.04 -7.29
CA TYR A 432 -24.09 -6.64 -7.69
C TYR A 432 -22.88 -5.76 -7.33
N TRP A 433 -22.35 -5.90 -6.12
CA TRP A 433 -21.35 -4.98 -5.59
C TRP A 433 -19.95 -5.21 -6.14
N LEU A 434 -19.51 -6.47 -6.27
CA LEU A 434 -18.17 -6.78 -6.78
C LEU A 434 -17.99 -6.30 -8.23
N PRO A 435 -18.91 -6.57 -9.19
CA PRO A 435 -18.80 -6.00 -10.54
C PRO A 435 -18.88 -4.47 -10.57
N ALA A 436 -19.68 -3.86 -9.69
CA ALA A 436 -19.79 -2.40 -9.61
C ALA A 436 -18.48 -1.76 -9.16
N PHE A 437 -17.83 -2.31 -8.13
CA PHE A 437 -16.53 -1.84 -7.65
C PHE A 437 -15.44 -2.05 -8.70
N LEU A 438 -15.42 -3.21 -9.36
CA LEU A 438 -14.52 -3.45 -10.49
C LEU A 438 -14.73 -2.43 -11.62
N PHE A 439 -15.98 -2.09 -11.95
CA PHE A 439 -16.28 -1.06 -12.95
C PHE A 439 -15.76 0.32 -12.52
N VAL A 440 -15.94 0.70 -11.25
CA VAL A 440 -15.39 1.96 -10.71
C VAL A 440 -13.87 1.96 -10.79
N LEU A 441 -13.20 0.87 -10.43
CA LEU A 441 -11.74 0.73 -10.54
C LEU A 441 -11.27 0.94 -11.99
N TRP A 442 -11.95 0.34 -12.97
CA TRP A 442 -11.64 0.54 -14.38
C TRP A 442 -11.79 2.00 -14.81
N ILE A 443 -12.76 2.74 -14.27
CA ILE A 443 -12.87 4.19 -14.50
C ILE A 443 -11.63 4.92 -13.98
N TYR A 444 -11.20 4.66 -12.74
CA TYR A 444 -10.01 5.30 -12.16
C TYR A 444 -8.75 4.95 -12.98
N THR A 445 -8.60 3.68 -13.36
CA THR A 445 -7.49 3.19 -14.18
C THR A 445 -7.47 3.87 -15.56
N ALA A 446 -8.61 3.94 -16.24
CA ALA A 446 -8.73 4.59 -17.54
C ALA A 446 -8.44 6.09 -17.46
N LEU A 447 -8.95 6.77 -16.44
CA LEU A 447 -8.66 8.19 -16.19
C LEU A 447 -7.17 8.41 -15.91
N GLY A 448 -6.54 7.55 -15.09
CA GLY A 448 -5.09 7.58 -14.85
C GLY A 448 -4.28 7.42 -16.14
N ALA A 449 -4.64 6.44 -16.98
CA ALA A 449 -3.98 6.18 -18.26
C ALA A 449 -4.12 7.36 -19.24
N VAL A 450 -5.32 7.94 -19.37
CA VAL A 450 -5.56 9.16 -20.18
C VAL A 450 -4.78 10.34 -19.61
N GLY A 451 -4.70 10.46 -18.29
CA GLY A 451 -3.86 11.45 -17.61
C GLY A 451 -2.38 11.30 -17.96
N GLY A 452 -1.86 10.08 -17.90
CA GLY A 452 -0.49 9.76 -18.34
C GLY A 452 -0.24 10.10 -19.81
N TRP A 453 -1.20 9.82 -20.69
CA TRP A 453 -1.13 10.21 -22.10
C TRP A 453 -1.09 11.73 -22.29
N ILE A 454 -1.85 12.50 -21.50
CA ILE A 454 -1.77 13.96 -21.50
C ILE A 454 -0.37 14.41 -21.06
N LEU A 455 0.18 13.84 -19.99
CA LEU A 455 1.54 14.18 -19.52
C LEU A 455 2.60 13.92 -20.59
N LEU A 456 2.45 12.87 -21.40
CA LEU A 456 3.34 12.56 -22.51
C LEU A 456 3.32 13.64 -23.62
N ARG A 457 2.13 14.18 -23.90
CA ARG A 457 1.89 15.17 -24.97
C ARG A 457 2.55 16.51 -24.71
N TYR A 458 2.69 16.93 -23.45
CA TYR A 458 3.21 18.25 -23.10
C TYR A 458 4.64 18.18 -22.56
N LYS A 459 5.57 18.91 -23.20
CA LYS A 459 7.00 18.90 -22.81
C LYS A 459 7.21 19.32 -21.36
N SER A 460 6.43 20.29 -20.87
CA SER A 460 6.52 20.76 -19.48
C SER A 460 6.08 19.73 -18.44
N ALA A 461 5.38 18.67 -18.88
CA ALA A 461 4.71 17.70 -18.01
C ALA A 461 5.32 16.29 -18.07
N ARG A 462 6.22 16.01 -19.02
CA ARG A 462 6.86 14.68 -19.17
C ARG A 462 7.62 14.18 -17.95
N ILE A 463 8.18 15.09 -17.15
CA ILE A 463 8.81 14.72 -15.88
C ILE A 463 7.82 14.05 -14.93
N TRP A 464 6.56 14.49 -14.95
CA TRP A 464 5.50 13.92 -14.11
C TRP A 464 5.06 12.56 -14.59
N LEU A 465 5.08 12.30 -15.90
CA LEU A 465 4.88 10.95 -16.41
C LEU A 465 5.98 10.01 -15.93
N LEU A 466 7.25 10.41 -16.08
CA LEU A 466 8.38 9.62 -15.59
C LEU A 466 8.26 9.38 -14.08
N MET A 467 7.90 10.41 -13.32
CA MET A 467 7.69 10.30 -11.87
C MET A 467 6.54 9.34 -11.55
N LEU A 468 5.38 9.49 -12.17
CA LEU A 468 4.23 8.58 -12.00
C LEU A 468 4.61 7.12 -12.30
N THR A 469 5.35 6.89 -13.40
CA THR A 469 5.86 5.55 -13.74
C THR A 469 6.81 5.02 -12.67
N LEU A 470 7.73 5.84 -12.16
CA LEU A 470 8.67 5.43 -11.10
C LEU A 470 8.02 5.28 -9.72
N LEU A 471 6.88 5.94 -9.47
CA LEU A 471 6.11 5.77 -8.23
C LEU A 471 5.36 4.42 -8.22
N ILE A 472 4.88 3.96 -9.38
CA ILE A 472 4.03 2.76 -9.49
C ILE A 472 4.85 1.53 -9.84
N VAL A 473 5.62 1.56 -10.95
CA VAL A 473 6.18 0.33 -11.53
C VAL A 473 7.21 -0.36 -10.63
N PRO A 474 8.22 0.33 -10.05
CA PRO A 474 9.19 -0.32 -9.17
C PRO A 474 8.55 -0.91 -7.92
N ARG A 475 7.58 -0.19 -7.31
CA ARG A 475 6.88 -0.66 -6.10
C ARG A 475 6.00 -1.86 -6.42
N LEU A 476 5.20 -1.78 -7.49
CA LEU A 476 4.36 -2.89 -7.92
C LEU A 476 5.19 -4.13 -8.27
N ALA A 477 6.33 -3.96 -8.93
CA ALA A 477 7.24 -5.06 -9.23
C ALA A 477 7.85 -5.68 -7.97
N PHE A 478 8.19 -4.86 -6.97
CA PHE A 478 8.68 -5.32 -5.67
C PHE A 478 7.59 -6.11 -4.91
N LEU A 479 6.39 -5.55 -4.79
CA LEU A 479 5.26 -6.20 -4.12
C LEU A 479 4.88 -7.51 -4.80
N ALA A 480 4.83 -7.52 -6.13
CA ALA A 480 4.50 -8.70 -6.91
C ALA A 480 5.57 -9.80 -6.85
N TRP A 481 6.76 -9.49 -6.35
CA TRP A 481 7.81 -10.47 -6.10
C TRP A 481 7.59 -11.24 -4.79
N GLN A 482 6.82 -10.67 -3.85
CA GLN A 482 6.56 -11.27 -2.54
C GLN A 482 5.41 -12.30 -2.60
N GLU A 483 5.35 -13.15 -1.58
CA GLU A 483 4.43 -14.25 -1.33
C GLU A 483 3.01 -13.81 -0.97
N HIS A 484 2.88 -12.60 -0.41
CA HIS A 484 1.63 -11.99 0.04
C HIS A 484 1.11 -10.89 -0.93
N PRO A 485 0.52 -11.22 -2.08
CA PRO A 485 -0.08 -10.25 -2.99
C PRO A 485 -1.41 -9.72 -2.44
N GLU A 486 -1.36 -8.96 -1.36
CA GLU A 486 -2.56 -8.32 -0.79
C GLU A 486 -2.94 -7.07 -1.57
N VAL A 487 -4.24 -6.86 -1.72
CA VAL A 487 -4.77 -5.75 -2.53
C VAL A 487 -4.51 -4.39 -1.85
N ARG A 488 -4.46 -4.35 -0.50
CA ARG A 488 -4.15 -3.13 0.27
C ARG A 488 -2.85 -2.48 -0.12
N TYR A 489 -1.83 -3.24 -0.52
CA TYR A 489 -0.54 -2.64 -0.90
C TYR A 489 -0.60 -1.77 -2.16
N THR A 490 -1.69 -1.80 -2.93
CA THR A 490 -1.82 -0.97 -4.13
C THR A 490 -2.65 0.29 -3.89
N VAL A 491 -3.27 0.44 -2.72
CA VAL A 491 -4.15 1.58 -2.44
C VAL A 491 -3.39 2.90 -2.39
N GLU A 492 -2.10 2.87 -2.03
CA GLU A 492 -1.24 4.06 -2.03
C GLU A 492 -0.86 4.53 -3.45
N PHE A 493 -1.22 3.79 -4.50
CA PHE A 493 -1.15 4.27 -5.88
C PHE A 493 -2.33 5.18 -6.26
N PHE A 494 -3.49 5.03 -5.61
CA PHE A 494 -4.70 5.79 -5.94
C PHE A 494 -4.50 7.31 -5.85
N PRO A 495 -3.80 7.89 -4.86
CA PRO A 495 -3.53 9.32 -4.85
C PRO A 495 -2.88 9.83 -6.15
N PHE A 496 -1.92 9.07 -6.68
CA PHE A 496 -1.16 9.43 -7.88
C PHE A 496 -1.97 9.18 -9.17
N VAL A 497 -2.67 8.05 -9.25
CA VAL A 497 -3.59 7.71 -10.35
C VAL A 497 -4.72 8.72 -10.43
N THR A 498 -5.27 9.11 -9.28
CA THR A 498 -6.36 10.09 -9.17
C THR A 498 -5.91 11.50 -9.54
N ALA A 499 -4.70 11.90 -9.15
CA ALA A 499 -4.11 13.17 -9.58
C ALA A 499 -3.95 13.22 -11.12
N ALA A 500 -3.50 12.12 -11.74
CA ALA A 500 -3.47 11.99 -13.20
C ALA A 500 -4.88 11.98 -13.81
N GLY A 501 -5.85 11.33 -13.18
CA GLY A 501 -7.25 11.32 -13.60
C GLY A 501 -7.90 12.71 -13.62
N GLY A 502 -7.55 13.59 -12.68
CA GLY A 502 -7.97 14.99 -12.72
C GLY A 502 -7.46 15.72 -13.98
N LEU A 503 -6.25 15.40 -14.44
CA LEU A 503 -5.73 15.90 -15.72
C LEU A 503 -6.54 15.35 -16.89
N ALA A 504 -6.93 14.07 -16.88
CA ALA A 504 -7.77 13.49 -17.91
C ALA A 504 -9.09 14.25 -18.05
N ILE A 505 -9.80 14.48 -16.95
CA ILE A 505 -11.09 15.18 -16.95
C ILE A 505 -10.94 16.63 -17.44
N ALA A 506 -9.93 17.36 -16.95
CA ALA A 506 -9.63 18.71 -17.45
C ALA A 506 -9.12 18.72 -18.90
N GLY A 507 -8.57 17.59 -19.34
CA GLY A 507 -8.13 17.28 -20.69
C GLY A 507 -9.27 17.23 -21.70
N ILE A 508 -10.44 16.75 -21.28
CA ILE A 508 -11.62 16.60 -22.13
C ILE A 508 -12.09 17.97 -22.61
N GLN A 509 -12.07 18.18 -23.93
CA GLN A 509 -12.61 19.39 -24.56
C GLN A 509 -14.14 19.28 -24.64
N TRP A 510 -14.84 19.41 -23.51
CA TRP A 510 -16.31 19.38 -23.44
C TRP A 510 -17.00 20.29 -24.47
N ARG A 511 -16.38 21.44 -24.79
CA ARG A 511 -16.85 22.40 -25.81
C ARG A 511 -16.83 21.88 -27.25
N LYS A 512 -15.91 20.96 -27.60
CA LYS A 512 -15.90 20.36 -28.96
C LYS A 512 -16.93 19.24 -29.10
N LEU A 513 -17.12 18.42 -28.06
CA LEU A 513 -18.16 17.39 -28.01
C LEU A 513 -19.58 17.99 -28.14
N TRP A 514 -19.86 19.07 -27.41
CA TRP A 514 -21.15 19.77 -27.53
C TRP A 514 -21.35 20.48 -28.88
N ARG A 515 -20.30 21.10 -29.46
CA ARG A 515 -20.38 21.72 -30.80
C ARG A 515 -20.60 20.70 -31.92
N PHE A 516 -20.08 19.48 -31.77
CA PHE A 516 -20.30 18.40 -32.73
C PHE A 516 -21.76 17.93 -32.74
N ASN A 517 -22.40 17.83 -31.57
CA ASN A 517 -23.82 17.50 -31.45
C ASN A 517 -24.76 18.64 -31.92
N PHE A 518 -24.39 19.90 -31.70
CA PHE A 518 -25.20 21.03 -32.18
C PHE A 518 -25.18 21.20 -33.71
N ARG A 519 -24.04 20.90 -34.36
CA ARG A 519 -23.95 20.90 -35.83
C ARG A 519 -24.74 19.76 -36.48
N ARG A 520 -24.82 18.57 -35.86
CA ARG A 520 -25.67 17.47 -36.36
C ARG A 520 -27.17 17.76 -36.20
N ARG A 521 -27.59 18.49 -35.17
CA ARG A 521 -29.01 18.88 -35.01
C ARG A 521 -29.45 19.95 -36.01
N ARG A 522 -28.60 20.92 -36.35
CA ARG A 522 -28.89 21.93 -37.40
C ARG A 522 -28.80 21.40 -38.84
N ALA A 523 -28.21 20.23 -39.06
CA ALA A 523 -28.15 19.59 -40.38
C ALA A 523 -29.31 18.59 -40.62
N ARG A 524 -30.23 18.45 -39.65
CA ARG A 524 -31.42 17.58 -39.71
C ARG A 524 -32.74 18.34 -39.51
N THR A 525 -32.68 19.66 -39.48
CA THR A 525 -33.80 20.61 -39.53
C THR A 525 -33.57 21.48 -40.73
#